data_AF-A0A7D9E4M2-F1
#
_entry.id   AF-A0A7D9E4M2-F1
#
_cell.length_a   1.000
_cell.length_b   1.000
_cell.length_c   1.000
_cell.angle_alpha   90.00
_cell.angle_beta   90.00
_cell.angle_gamma   90.00
#
_symmetry.space_group_name_H-M   'P 1'
#
loop_
_entity.id
_entity.type
_entity.pdbx_description
1 polymer ?
#
loop_
_entity_poly.entity_id
_entity_poly.type
_entity_poly.pdbx_seq_one_letter_code
_entity_poly.pdbx_strand_id
1 'polypeptide(L)'
;MEENVSEQACVNTIKYADDCTMDTSIRLGESSDLQSALDSVQSWAVENKMELNAKKTKDMWINFTEAPPPLPLHIGDAIIERVDNFKLLGTWFQKDLKWNKHVEETTRKVAKNLYCLRECRRANLPVEVGLTTYLTKIRPILEYCSPVWGGLPRYLKDELERVQRRSLRIIGLPHGYLPTLEERRIEATSRELVNILGNPSHIFYQRTMEHNKHNYNLRRRDGIFKYAPFSGTERHRNSFVPRAMRQGLH
;
A
#
# COMPACT_ATOMS: atom_id res chain seq x y z
N MET A 1 -32.16 10.20 -21.98
CA MET A 1 -31.09 11.20 -22.08
C MET A 1 -30.73 11.54 -20.65
N GLU A 2 -29.89 10.70 -20.04
CA GLU A 2 -29.40 10.93 -18.68
C GLU A 2 -28.04 11.60 -18.80
N GLU A 3 -27.95 12.76 -18.17
CA GLU A 3 -26.80 13.64 -18.19
C GLU A 3 -25.56 12.92 -17.65
N ASN A 4 -24.51 12.95 -18.46
CA ASN A 4 -23.15 12.67 -18.02
C ASN A 4 -22.81 13.62 -16.86
N VAL A 5 -22.83 13.09 -15.64
CA VAL A 5 -22.14 13.74 -14.52
C VAL A 5 -20.66 13.71 -14.86
N SER A 6 -20.18 14.83 -15.38
CA SER A 6 -18.75 15.10 -15.52
C SER A 6 -18.17 15.09 -14.11
N GLU A 7 -17.44 14.02 -13.82
CA GLU A 7 -16.70 13.82 -12.59
C GLU A 7 -15.58 14.87 -12.55
N GLN A 8 -15.89 16.03 -11.99
CA GLN A 8 -14.99 17.17 -11.86
C GLN A 8 -13.78 16.72 -11.02
N ALA A 9 -12.57 16.89 -11.57
CA ALA A 9 -11.33 16.41 -10.95
C ALA A 9 -11.06 17.13 -9.62
N CYS A 10 -11.50 16.55 -8.51
CA CYS A 10 -11.19 17.03 -7.17
C CYS A 10 -9.83 16.47 -6.76
N VAL A 11 -8.84 17.35 -6.52
CA VAL A 11 -7.55 16.95 -5.93
C VAL A 11 -7.80 16.45 -4.50
N ASN A 12 -7.50 15.19 -4.26
CA ASN A 12 -7.55 14.61 -2.93
C ASN A 12 -6.26 14.95 -2.17
N THR A 13 -6.38 15.28 -0.88
CA THR A 13 -5.25 15.63 -0.02
C THR A 13 -5.29 14.81 1.26
N ILE A 14 -4.19 14.09 1.53
CA ILE A 14 -4.02 13.24 2.72
C ILE A 14 -2.79 13.74 3.49
N LYS A 15 -2.92 13.90 4.80
CA LYS A 15 -1.84 14.38 5.68
C LYS A 15 -1.51 13.38 6.78
N TYR A 16 -0.22 13.27 7.10
CA TYR A 16 0.28 12.55 8.27
C TYR A 16 1.48 13.32 8.85
N ALA A 17 1.32 13.92 10.02
CA ALA A 17 2.31 14.84 10.59
C ALA A 17 2.72 15.93 9.57
N ASP A 18 4.00 15.99 9.20
CA ASP A 18 4.55 16.89 8.18
C ASP A 18 4.41 16.37 6.74
N ASP A 19 4.19 15.06 6.56
CA ASP A 19 3.98 14.47 5.24
C ASP A 19 2.59 14.84 4.71
N CYS A 20 2.55 15.43 3.52
CA CYS A 20 1.33 15.75 2.77
C CYS A 20 1.40 15.07 1.41
N THR A 21 0.34 14.37 1.02
CA THR A 21 0.20 13.72 -0.28
C THR A 21 -1.03 14.27 -0.98
N MET A 22 -0.85 14.72 -2.21
CA MET A 22 -1.95 15.12 -3.09
C MET A 22 -2.04 14.14 -4.26
N ASP A 23 -3.26 13.75 -4.62
CA ASP A 23 -3.49 12.90 -5.78
C ASP A 23 -4.71 13.38 -6.57
N THR A 24 -4.64 13.20 -7.89
CA THR A 24 -5.78 13.42 -8.79
C THR A 24 -5.73 12.41 -9.93
N SER A 25 -6.91 12.05 -10.42
CA SER A 25 -7.04 11.24 -11.64
C SER A 25 -7.38 12.15 -12.80
N ILE A 26 -6.61 12.08 -13.87
CA ILE A 26 -6.74 12.95 -15.05
C ILE A 26 -7.20 12.08 -16.22
N ARG A 27 -8.23 12.51 -16.96
CA ARG A 27 -8.61 11.80 -18.20
C ARG A 27 -7.67 12.18 -19.33
N LEU A 28 -7.61 11.35 -20.37
CA LEU A 28 -6.76 11.61 -21.51
C LEU A 28 -7.16 12.94 -22.18
N GLY A 29 -6.21 13.87 -22.27
CA GLY A 29 -6.42 15.19 -22.86
C GLY A 29 -6.86 16.29 -21.88
N GLU A 30 -7.11 15.96 -20.60
CA GLU A 30 -7.41 16.95 -19.57
C GLU A 30 -6.12 17.47 -18.90
N SER A 31 -6.18 18.70 -18.38
CA SER A 31 -5.13 19.27 -17.53
C SER A 31 -5.29 18.83 -16.09
N SER A 32 -4.18 18.77 -15.36
CA SER A 32 -4.19 18.50 -13.93
C SER A 32 -4.48 19.77 -13.12
N ASP A 33 -5.33 19.65 -12.11
CA ASP A 33 -5.51 20.70 -11.08
C ASP A 33 -4.46 20.64 -9.96
N LEU A 34 -3.47 19.72 -10.05
CA LEU A 34 -2.43 19.56 -9.03
C LEU A 34 -1.58 20.80 -8.84
N GLN A 35 -1.26 21.54 -9.91
CA GLN A 35 -0.44 22.76 -9.78
C GLN A 35 -1.19 23.82 -8.99
N SER A 36 -2.47 24.06 -9.30
CA SER A 36 -3.32 25.01 -8.58
C SER A 36 -3.49 24.64 -7.10
N ALA A 37 -3.64 23.35 -6.79
CA ALA A 37 -3.69 22.85 -5.42
C ALA A 37 -2.35 23.04 -4.68
N LEU A 38 -1.23 22.80 -5.37
CA LEU A 38 0.11 22.99 -4.83
C LEU A 38 0.42 24.47 -4.56
N ASP A 39 0.00 25.37 -5.46
CA ASP A 39 0.14 26.82 -5.31
C ASP A 39 -0.66 27.34 -4.10
N SER A 40 -1.84 26.77 -3.87
CA SER A 40 -2.67 27.06 -2.70
C SER A 40 -1.98 26.64 -1.40
N VAL A 41 -1.34 25.46 -1.39
CA VAL A 41 -0.59 25.00 -0.22
C VAL A 41 0.70 25.79 -0.01
N GLN A 42 1.38 26.21 -1.09
CA GLN A 42 2.53 27.10 -0.99
C GLN A 42 2.14 28.45 -0.39
N SER A 43 1.03 29.04 -0.84
CA SER A 43 0.50 30.30 -0.29
C SER A 43 0.18 30.17 1.20
N TRP A 44 -0.54 29.11 1.57
CA TRP A 44 -0.82 28.81 2.98
C TRP A 44 0.45 28.61 3.80
N ALA A 45 1.46 27.91 3.27
CA ALA A 45 2.72 27.69 3.97
C ALA A 45 3.43 29.04 4.24
N VAL A 46 3.50 29.92 3.25
CA VAL A 46 4.10 31.26 3.39
C VAL A 46 3.35 32.08 4.45
N GLU A 47 2.02 32.11 4.40
CA GLU A 47 1.18 32.81 5.40
C GLU A 47 1.41 32.29 6.82
N ASN A 48 1.66 30.98 6.95
CA ASN A 48 1.92 30.31 8.22
C ASN A 48 3.41 30.26 8.59
N LYS A 49 4.27 31.01 7.89
CA LYS A 49 5.73 31.09 8.12
C LYS A 49 6.42 29.72 8.05
N MET A 50 5.94 28.87 7.15
CA MET A 50 6.49 27.58 6.80
C MET A 50 7.10 27.61 5.40
N GLU A 51 8.08 26.72 5.16
CA GLU A 51 8.73 26.57 3.86
C GLU A 51 8.53 25.15 3.34
N LEU A 52 8.00 25.02 2.12
CA LEU A 52 7.90 23.73 1.46
C LEU A 52 9.28 23.28 0.96
N ASN A 53 9.65 22.05 1.28
CA ASN A 53 10.93 21.50 0.86
C ASN A 53 10.82 20.87 -0.54
N ALA A 54 11.00 21.68 -1.59
CA ALA A 54 10.93 21.22 -2.99
C ALA A 54 11.86 20.02 -3.30
N LYS A 55 12.99 19.90 -2.61
CA LYS A 55 13.92 18.77 -2.77
C LYS A 55 13.37 17.46 -2.21
N LYS A 56 12.57 17.51 -1.14
CA LYS A 56 11.90 16.34 -0.55
C LYS A 56 10.56 16.03 -1.21
N THR A 57 9.88 17.04 -1.74
CA THR A 57 8.67 16.85 -2.54
C THR A 57 9.01 16.12 -3.84
N LYS A 58 8.20 15.13 -4.20
CA LYS A 58 8.35 14.34 -5.43
C LYS A 58 7.03 14.23 -6.14
N ASP A 59 7.10 14.21 -7.46
CA ASP A 59 5.97 13.92 -8.32
C ASP A 59 6.06 12.46 -8.82
N MET A 60 4.94 11.77 -8.92
CA MET A 60 4.87 10.42 -9.47
C MET A 60 3.71 10.32 -10.45
N TRP A 61 4.05 10.10 -11.71
CA TRP A 61 3.07 9.87 -12.77
C TRP A 61 2.77 8.37 -12.92
N ILE A 62 1.55 7.97 -12.55
CA ILE A 62 1.04 6.61 -12.70
C ILE A 62 0.20 6.54 -13.96
N ASN A 63 0.72 5.88 -15.00
CA ASN A 63 0.03 5.71 -16.27
C ASN A 63 0.25 4.30 -16.84
N PHE A 64 -0.80 3.77 -17.48
CA PHE A 64 -0.80 2.45 -18.12
C PHE A 64 -1.18 2.52 -19.60
N THR A 65 -1.13 3.71 -20.17
CA THR A 65 -1.37 4.01 -21.59
C THR A 65 -0.10 4.58 -22.21
N GLU A 66 -0.12 4.82 -23.52
CA GLU A 66 0.98 5.49 -24.24
C GLU A 66 0.95 7.01 -24.10
N ALA A 67 0.04 7.56 -23.28
CA ALA A 67 -0.06 9.00 -23.08
C ALA A 67 1.26 9.59 -22.53
N PRO A 68 1.71 10.75 -23.07
CA PRO A 68 2.88 11.42 -22.55
C PRO A 68 2.63 11.87 -21.10
N PRO A 69 3.69 12.03 -20.29
CA PRO A 69 3.55 12.52 -18.93
C PRO A 69 3.07 13.99 -18.93
N PRO A 70 2.36 14.42 -17.88
CA PRO A 70 1.92 15.81 -17.75
C PRO A 70 3.10 16.76 -17.59
N LEU A 71 2.84 18.06 -17.68
CA LEU A 71 3.86 19.08 -17.42
C LEU A 71 4.49 18.89 -16.02
N PRO A 72 5.77 19.28 -15.83
CA PRO A 72 6.39 19.27 -14.51
C PRO A 72 5.64 20.17 -13.53
N LEU A 73 5.58 19.77 -12.26
CA LEU A 73 5.03 20.59 -11.19
C LEU A 73 6.10 21.51 -10.60
N HIS A 74 5.68 22.65 -10.08
CA HIS A 74 6.55 23.69 -9.53
C HIS A 74 6.18 24.06 -8.10
N ILE A 75 7.19 24.35 -7.27
CA ILE A 75 7.05 25.03 -5.98
C ILE A 75 7.84 26.33 -6.06
N GLY A 76 7.15 27.46 -6.22
CA GLY A 76 7.80 28.70 -6.62
C GLY A 76 8.55 28.50 -7.94
N ASP A 77 9.83 28.87 -7.98
CA ASP A 77 10.67 28.68 -9.17
C ASP A 77 11.27 27.27 -9.31
N ALA A 78 11.13 26.42 -8.29
CA ALA A 78 11.75 25.09 -8.26
C ALA A 78 10.86 24.04 -8.94
N ILE A 79 11.43 23.31 -9.91
CA ILE A 79 10.78 22.15 -10.54
C ILE A 79 10.84 20.95 -9.58
N ILE A 80 9.69 20.32 -9.33
CA ILE A 80 9.61 19.08 -8.57
C ILE A 80 10.15 17.92 -9.41
N GLU A 81 11.04 17.12 -8.81
CA GLU A 81 11.55 15.91 -9.43
C GLU A 81 10.44 14.87 -9.59
N ARG A 82 10.21 14.44 -10.84
CA ARG A 82 9.36 13.29 -11.15
C ARG A 82 10.13 11.98 -10.98
N VAL A 83 9.59 11.06 -10.20
CA VAL A 83 10.25 9.80 -9.84
C VAL A 83 9.42 8.57 -10.21
N ASP A 84 10.12 7.49 -10.53
CA ASP A 84 9.50 6.19 -10.81
C ASP A 84 9.20 5.39 -9.53
N ASN A 85 9.90 5.69 -8.45
CA ASN A 85 9.78 5.01 -7.16
C ASN A 85 9.82 6.06 -6.04
N PHE A 86 8.90 5.97 -5.09
CA PHE A 86 8.83 6.88 -3.95
C PHE A 86 8.51 6.11 -2.69
N LYS A 87 9.09 6.54 -1.56
CA LYS A 87 8.84 5.94 -0.26
C LYS A 87 7.92 6.86 0.56
N LEU A 88 6.68 6.43 0.75
CA LEU A 88 5.67 7.12 1.55
C LEU A 88 5.40 6.33 2.83
N LEU A 89 5.56 6.98 3.98
CA LEU A 89 5.30 6.39 5.31
C LEU A 89 5.91 4.99 5.48
N GLY A 90 7.15 4.78 5.03
CA GLY A 90 7.83 3.48 5.16
C GLY A 90 7.54 2.46 4.06
N THR A 91 6.57 2.71 3.17
CA THR A 91 6.18 1.82 2.06
C THR A 91 6.68 2.36 0.73
N TRP A 92 7.20 1.49 -0.14
CA TRP A 92 7.69 1.90 -1.45
C TRP A 92 6.60 1.72 -2.50
N PHE A 93 6.33 2.78 -3.25
CA PHE A 93 5.41 2.81 -4.38
C PHE A 93 6.20 2.92 -5.67
N GLN A 94 5.72 2.24 -6.71
CA GLN A 94 6.28 2.27 -8.05
C GLN A 94 5.24 2.83 -9.01
N LYS A 95 5.65 3.57 -10.04
CA LYS A 95 4.74 4.14 -11.05
C LYS A 95 3.87 3.10 -11.76
N ASP A 96 4.34 1.85 -11.83
CA ASP A 96 3.62 0.74 -12.46
C ASP A 96 2.74 -0.04 -11.44
N LEU A 97 2.65 0.45 -10.20
CA LEU A 97 1.93 -0.15 -9.07
C LEU A 97 2.36 -1.59 -8.77
N LYS A 98 3.60 -1.95 -9.11
CA LYS A 98 4.23 -3.19 -8.63
C LYS A 98 4.85 -2.99 -7.25
N TRP A 99 5.16 -4.11 -6.60
CA TRP A 99 5.69 -4.17 -5.24
C TRP A 99 7.10 -4.75 -5.17
N ASN A 100 7.77 -4.89 -6.32
CA ASN A 100 9.12 -5.45 -6.41
C ASN A 100 10.10 -4.64 -5.57
N LYS A 101 10.10 -3.31 -5.75
CA LYS A 101 10.98 -2.41 -4.99
C LYS A 101 10.70 -2.48 -3.50
N HIS A 102 9.42 -2.55 -3.12
CA HIS A 102 9.04 -2.69 -1.71
C HIS A 102 9.57 -4.00 -1.10
N VAL A 103 9.34 -5.13 -1.75
CA VAL A 103 9.81 -6.43 -1.26
C VAL A 103 11.34 -6.47 -1.19
N GLU A 104 12.04 -5.99 -2.22
CA GLU A 104 13.51 -5.91 -2.25
C GLU A 104 14.07 -5.09 -1.07
N GLU A 105 13.54 -3.90 -0.82
CA GLU A 105 14.02 -3.03 0.26
C GLU A 105 13.66 -3.60 1.64
N THR A 106 12.50 -4.23 1.77
CA THR A 106 12.04 -4.90 2.99
C THR A 106 12.93 -6.11 3.32
N THR A 107 13.23 -6.97 2.33
CA THR A 107 14.12 -8.13 2.53
C THR A 107 15.55 -7.69 2.83
N ARG A 108 16.05 -6.63 2.16
CA ARG A 108 17.34 -6.01 2.47
C ARG A 108 17.40 -5.46 3.89
N LYS A 109 16.36 -4.76 4.35
CA LYS A 109 16.27 -4.23 5.71
C LYS A 109 16.32 -5.36 6.76
N VAL A 110 15.65 -6.47 6.48
CA VAL A 110 15.67 -7.66 7.35
C VAL A 110 17.01 -8.39 7.35
N ALA A 111 17.81 -8.29 6.30
CA ALA A 111 19.09 -9.00 6.20
C ALA A 111 20.04 -8.72 7.40
N LYS A 112 20.04 -7.49 7.93
CA LYS A 112 20.79 -7.14 9.15
C LYS A 112 20.28 -7.87 10.39
N ASN A 113 18.96 -8.07 10.51
CA ASN A 113 18.37 -8.79 11.63
C ASN A 113 18.60 -10.31 11.55
N LEU A 114 18.79 -10.86 10.36
CA LEU A 114 19.23 -12.26 10.21
C LEU A 114 20.62 -12.50 10.80
N TYR A 115 21.50 -11.49 10.79
CA TYR A 115 22.78 -11.58 11.47
C TYR A 115 22.58 -11.71 12.98
N CYS A 116 21.73 -10.86 13.58
CA CYS A 116 21.39 -10.96 15.01
C CYS A 116 20.89 -12.36 15.40
N LEU A 117 20.04 -12.99 14.59
CA LEU A 117 19.59 -14.37 14.85
C LEU A 117 20.75 -15.38 14.84
N ARG A 118 21.74 -15.20 13.96
CA ARG A 118 22.92 -16.07 13.92
C ARG A 118 23.78 -15.87 15.15
N GLU A 119 23.91 -14.64 15.64
CA GLU A 119 24.65 -14.34 16.87
C GLU A 119 23.96 -14.98 18.08
N CYS A 120 22.62 -14.91 18.19
CA CYS A 120 21.87 -15.64 19.21
C CYS A 120 22.16 -17.15 19.18
N ARG A 121 22.19 -17.74 17.97
CA ARG A 121 22.50 -19.15 17.78
C ARG A 121 23.94 -19.50 18.14
N ARG A 122 24.91 -18.66 17.76
CA ARG A 122 26.34 -18.83 18.09
C ARG A 122 26.62 -18.73 19.58
N ALA A 123 25.88 -17.86 20.27
CA ALA A 123 25.94 -17.73 21.72
C ALA A 123 25.19 -18.84 22.48
N ASN A 124 24.67 -19.86 21.79
CA ASN A 124 23.90 -20.96 22.38
C ASN A 124 22.72 -20.49 23.24
N LEU A 125 22.07 -19.38 22.85
CA LEU A 125 20.89 -18.88 23.55
C LEU A 125 19.69 -19.83 23.35
N PRO A 126 18.73 -19.85 24.29
CA PRO A 126 17.50 -20.60 24.14
C PRO A 126 16.75 -20.26 22.85
N VAL A 127 16.07 -21.25 22.28
CA VAL A 127 15.30 -21.14 21.03
C VAL A 127 14.26 -20.01 21.12
N GLU A 128 13.70 -19.81 22.30
CA GLU A 128 12.71 -18.78 22.65
C GLU A 128 13.26 -17.36 22.46
N VAL A 129 14.56 -17.15 22.71
CA VAL A 129 15.21 -15.86 22.48
C VAL A 129 15.32 -15.58 20.98
N GLY A 130 15.68 -16.59 20.19
CA GLY A 130 15.71 -16.50 18.73
C GLY A 130 14.32 -16.25 18.14
N LEU A 131 13.31 -16.97 18.64
CA LEU A 131 11.91 -16.80 18.24
C LEU A 131 11.41 -15.39 18.60
N THR A 132 11.61 -14.94 19.84
CA THR A 132 11.26 -13.58 20.27
C THR A 132 11.93 -12.52 19.40
N THR A 133 13.21 -12.71 19.06
CA THR A 133 13.94 -11.80 18.17
C THR A 133 13.31 -11.75 16.78
N TYR A 134 12.90 -12.89 16.21
CA TYR A 134 12.19 -12.92 14.94
C TYR A 134 10.84 -12.19 15.03
N LEU A 135 10.02 -12.51 16.04
CA LEU A 135 8.69 -11.95 16.22
C LEU A 135 8.69 -10.43 16.46
N THR A 136 9.71 -9.92 17.14
CA THR A 136 9.77 -8.50 17.54
C THR A 136 10.58 -7.63 16.57
N LYS A 137 11.60 -8.17 15.89
CA LYS A 137 12.49 -7.37 15.02
C LYS A 137 12.36 -7.67 13.54
N ILE A 138 11.95 -8.88 13.15
CA ILE A 138 11.89 -9.29 11.74
C ILE A 138 10.46 -9.25 11.22
N ARG A 139 9.54 -9.96 11.88
CA ARG A 139 8.15 -10.06 11.45
C ARG A 139 7.48 -8.69 11.24
N PRO A 140 7.62 -7.69 12.14
CA PRO A 140 6.96 -6.40 11.95
C PRO A 140 7.46 -5.67 10.70
N ILE A 141 8.73 -5.85 10.31
CA ILE A 141 9.27 -5.28 9.08
C ILE A 141 8.65 -5.95 7.85
N LEU A 142 8.46 -7.28 7.90
CA LEU A 142 7.89 -8.06 6.80
C LEU A 142 6.38 -7.88 6.63
N GLU A 143 5.67 -7.44 7.68
CA GLU A 143 4.20 -7.32 7.69
C GLU A 143 3.71 -5.87 7.67
N TYR A 144 4.61 -4.90 7.86
CA TYR A 144 4.26 -3.47 7.91
C TYR A 144 3.47 -3.04 6.67
N CYS A 145 2.30 -2.41 6.88
CA CYS A 145 1.39 -1.95 5.83
C CYS A 145 0.94 -3.03 4.83
N SER A 146 0.96 -4.32 5.20
CA SER A 146 0.56 -5.39 4.27
C SER A 146 -0.85 -5.33 3.68
N PRO A 147 -1.86 -4.68 4.30
CA PRO A 147 -3.13 -4.42 3.63
C PRO A 147 -2.96 -3.59 2.34
N VAL A 148 -1.91 -2.77 2.20
CA VAL A 148 -1.67 -1.99 0.99
C VAL A 148 -1.09 -2.87 -0.12
N TRP A 149 0.01 -3.58 0.16
CA TRP A 149 0.82 -4.26 -0.86
C TRP A 149 0.63 -5.78 -0.93
N GLY A 150 -0.18 -6.38 -0.06
CA GLY A 150 -0.30 -7.83 0.08
C GLY A 150 -0.86 -8.59 -1.13
N GLY A 151 -1.35 -7.89 -2.15
CA GLY A 151 -1.78 -8.43 -3.45
C GLY A 151 -0.61 -8.82 -4.36
N LEU A 152 0.32 -9.62 -3.82
CA LEU A 152 1.58 -9.95 -4.47
C LEU A 152 1.44 -11.08 -5.50
N PRO A 153 2.21 -11.05 -6.60
CA PRO A 153 2.43 -12.23 -7.44
C PRO A 153 3.19 -13.32 -6.67
N ARG A 154 3.07 -14.57 -7.12
CA ARG A 154 3.60 -15.75 -6.42
C ARG A 154 5.09 -15.64 -6.09
N TYR A 155 5.91 -15.17 -7.04
CA TYR A 155 7.36 -15.07 -6.84
C TYR A 155 7.75 -14.11 -5.70
N LEU A 156 7.03 -13.00 -5.51
CA LEU A 156 7.27 -12.06 -4.40
C LEU A 156 6.80 -12.65 -3.06
N LYS A 157 5.69 -13.41 -3.05
CA LYS A 157 5.26 -14.15 -1.86
C LYS A 157 6.32 -15.16 -1.44
N ASP A 158 6.82 -15.94 -2.39
CA ASP A 158 7.87 -16.94 -2.14
C ASP A 158 9.18 -16.29 -1.66
N GLU A 159 9.51 -15.07 -2.12
CA GLU A 159 10.64 -14.31 -1.60
C GLU A 159 10.51 -13.97 -0.12
N LEU A 160 9.36 -13.47 0.31
CA LEU A 160 9.10 -13.19 1.72
C LEU A 160 9.12 -14.49 2.55
N GLU A 161 8.50 -15.57 2.05
CA GLU A 161 8.51 -16.87 2.73
C GLU A 161 9.92 -17.44 2.88
N ARG A 162 10.82 -17.23 1.91
CA ARG A 162 12.23 -17.63 2.03
C ARG A 162 12.90 -16.96 3.23
N VAL A 163 12.57 -15.71 3.54
CA VAL A 163 13.11 -14.99 4.71
C VAL A 163 12.60 -15.61 6.02
N GLN A 164 11.30 -15.91 6.12
CA GLN A 164 10.75 -16.60 7.29
C GLN A 164 11.38 -18.00 7.47
N ARG A 165 11.41 -18.80 6.40
CA ARG A 165 12.04 -20.15 6.42
C ARG A 165 13.51 -20.10 6.83
N ARG A 166 14.26 -19.12 6.32
CA ARG A 166 15.67 -18.92 6.70
C ARG A 166 15.81 -18.54 8.17
N SER A 167 14.93 -17.69 8.68
CA SER A 167 14.93 -17.28 10.09
C SER A 167 14.67 -18.48 11.01
N LEU A 168 13.63 -19.27 10.73
CA LEU A 168 13.30 -20.48 11.50
C LEU A 168 14.44 -21.50 11.49
N ARG A 169 15.09 -21.70 10.33
CA ARG A 169 16.26 -22.58 10.20
C ARG A 169 17.43 -22.13 11.08
N ILE A 170 17.72 -20.83 11.15
CA ILE A 170 18.80 -20.29 12.01
C ILE A 170 18.48 -20.55 13.49
N ILE A 171 17.22 -20.39 13.87
CA ILE A 171 16.75 -20.60 15.25
C ILE A 171 16.80 -22.10 15.62
N GLY A 172 16.57 -22.99 14.65
CA GLY A 172 16.48 -24.44 14.85
C GLY A 172 15.05 -24.95 14.97
N LEU A 173 14.08 -24.22 14.42
CA LEU A 173 12.66 -24.59 14.42
C LEU A 173 12.26 -25.27 13.10
N PRO A 174 11.30 -26.21 13.12
CA PRO A 174 10.84 -26.90 11.92
C PRO A 174 10.10 -25.97 10.96
N HIS A 175 10.00 -26.39 9.70
CA HIS A 175 9.13 -25.71 8.75
C HIS A 175 7.68 -25.81 9.21
N GLY A 176 6.91 -24.72 9.12
CA GLY A 176 5.52 -24.68 9.56
C GLY A 176 5.30 -24.39 11.05
N TYR A 177 6.36 -24.17 11.84
CA TYR A 177 6.22 -23.77 13.26
C TYR A 177 5.42 -22.46 13.44
N LEU A 178 5.50 -21.55 12.46
CA LEU A 178 4.73 -20.31 12.41
C LEU A 178 3.78 -20.33 11.21
N PRO A 179 2.63 -19.63 11.29
CA PRO A 179 1.82 -19.33 10.13
C PRO A 179 2.66 -18.70 9.02
N THR A 180 2.32 -18.99 7.78
CA THR A 180 2.94 -18.35 6.61
C THR A 180 2.72 -16.84 6.68
N LEU A 181 3.67 -16.08 6.14
CA LEU A 181 3.47 -14.64 6.01
C LEU A 181 2.30 -14.34 5.06
N GLU A 182 1.98 -15.23 4.12
CA GLU A 182 0.77 -15.11 3.30
C GLU A 182 -0.51 -15.14 4.14
N GLU A 183 -0.70 -16.14 5.00
CA GLU A 183 -1.85 -16.22 5.91
C GLU A 183 -1.93 -14.96 6.80
N ARG A 184 -0.78 -14.51 7.33
CA ARG A 184 -0.70 -13.28 8.13
C ARG A 184 -1.17 -12.04 7.37
N ARG A 185 -0.77 -11.89 6.11
CA ARG A 185 -1.19 -10.76 5.26
C ARG A 185 -2.68 -10.81 4.92
N ILE A 186 -3.21 -12.01 4.70
CA ILE A 186 -4.66 -12.23 4.49
C ILE A 186 -5.40 -11.77 5.74
N GLU A 187 -5.00 -12.24 6.93
CA GLU A 187 -5.64 -11.86 8.18
C GLU A 187 -5.55 -10.34 8.45
N ALA A 188 -4.40 -9.72 8.21
CA ALA A 188 -4.25 -8.26 8.34
C ALA A 188 -5.17 -7.51 7.36
N THR A 189 -5.33 -8.02 6.14
CA THR A 189 -6.22 -7.44 5.13
C THR A 189 -7.69 -7.56 5.57
N SER A 190 -8.10 -8.72 6.09
CA SER A 190 -9.47 -8.94 6.60
C SER A 190 -9.77 -8.06 7.81
N ARG A 191 -8.81 -7.92 8.73
CA ARG A 191 -8.96 -7.05 9.92
C ARG A 191 -9.14 -5.59 9.52
N GLU A 192 -8.36 -5.13 8.56
CA GLU A 192 -8.49 -3.75 8.05
C GLU A 192 -9.84 -3.52 7.38
N LEU A 193 -10.34 -4.49 6.63
CA LEU A 193 -11.68 -4.42 6.05
C LEU A 193 -12.77 -4.30 7.13
N VAL A 194 -12.67 -5.07 8.21
CA VAL A 194 -13.60 -4.97 9.35
C VAL A 194 -13.53 -3.60 10.00
N ASN A 195 -12.33 -3.04 10.19
CA ASN A 195 -12.16 -1.68 10.72
C ASN A 195 -12.82 -0.62 9.83
N ILE A 196 -12.67 -0.75 8.51
CA ILE A 196 -13.30 0.16 7.54
C ILE A 196 -14.81 0.08 7.64
N LEU A 197 -15.37 -1.14 7.62
CA LEU A 197 -16.82 -1.33 7.71
C LEU A 197 -17.41 -0.90 9.06
N GLY A 198 -16.64 -1.02 10.14
CA GLY A 198 -17.03 -0.57 11.47
C GLY A 198 -17.02 0.95 11.64
N ASN A 199 -16.45 1.71 10.69
CA ASN A 199 -16.33 3.16 10.77
C ASN A 199 -16.90 3.84 9.51
N PRO A 200 -18.15 4.33 9.55
CA PRO A 200 -18.76 5.06 8.44
C PRO A 200 -18.02 6.32 7.99
N SER A 201 -17.18 6.90 8.86
CA SER A 201 -16.36 8.09 8.54
C SER A 201 -15.02 7.71 7.88
N HIS A 202 -14.74 6.42 7.70
CA HIS A 202 -13.51 5.98 7.08
C HIS A 202 -13.48 6.37 5.59
N ILE A 203 -12.34 6.87 5.09
CA ILE A 203 -12.16 7.33 3.70
C ILE A 203 -12.52 6.28 2.63
N PHE A 204 -12.36 5.01 2.97
CA PHE A 204 -12.70 3.88 2.10
C PHE A 204 -14.09 3.29 2.36
N TYR A 205 -14.86 3.77 3.34
CA TYR A 205 -16.16 3.19 3.70
C TYR A 205 -17.15 3.26 2.54
N GLN A 206 -17.40 4.46 2.00
CA GLN A 206 -18.35 4.65 0.90
C GLN A 206 -17.97 3.83 -0.33
N ARG A 207 -16.70 3.92 -0.76
CA ARG A 207 -16.15 3.15 -1.87
C ARG A 207 -16.31 1.64 -1.64
N THR A 208 -16.12 1.15 -0.43
CA THR A 208 -16.31 -0.27 -0.09
C THR A 208 -17.79 -0.66 -0.18
N MET A 209 -18.70 0.17 0.32
CA MET A 209 -20.14 -0.13 0.35
C MET A 209 -20.80 -0.09 -1.04
N GLU A 210 -20.38 0.82 -1.92
CA GLU A 210 -20.89 0.92 -3.30
C GLU A 210 -20.70 -0.40 -4.07
N HIS A 211 -19.53 -1.02 -3.94
CA HIS A 211 -19.22 -2.27 -4.61
C HIS A 211 -20.00 -3.48 -4.09
N ASN A 212 -20.65 -3.37 -2.93
CA ASN A 212 -21.48 -4.44 -2.36
C ASN A 212 -22.95 -4.36 -2.83
N LYS A 213 -23.33 -3.31 -3.59
CA LYS A 213 -24.69 -3.13 -4.12
C LYS A 213 -24.81 -3.75 -5.51
N HIS A 214 -25.48 -4.91 -5.62
CA HIS A 214 -25.90 -5.47 -6.91
C HIS A 214 -27.37 -5.90 -6.88
N ASN A 215 -28.11 -5.60 -7.95
CA ASN A 215 -29.56 -5.80 -8.08
C ASN A 215 -29.98 -7.24 -8.43
N TYR A 216 -29.04 -8.16 -8.64
CA TYR A 216 -29.34 -9.53 -9.06
C TYR A 216 -29.04 -10.52 -7.92
N ASN A 217 -30.04 -10.79 -7.08
CA ASN A 217 -29.97 -11.82 -6.04
C ASN A 217 -30.51 -13.15 -6.56
N LEU A 218 -29.67 -13.93 -7.29
CA LEU A 218 -30.05 -15.28 -7.73
C LEU A 218 -29.58 -16.39 -6.78
N ARG A 219 -28.69 -16.09 -5.83
CA ARG A 219 -28.21 -17.05 -4.81
C ARG A 219 -28.08 -16.34 -3.46
N ARG A 220 -28.74 -16.86 -2.43
CA ARG A 220 -28.50 -16.45 -1.04
C ARG A 220 -27.06 -16.86 -0.68
N ARG A 221 -26.17 -15.88 -0.51
CA ARG A 221 -24.88 -16.07 0.13
C ARG A 221 -25.00 -15.49 1.54
N ASP A 222 -24.74 -16.33 2.53
CA ASP A 222 -24.61 -15.90 3.91
C ASP A 222 -23.16 -15.41 4.12
N GLY A 223 -23.00 -14.09 4.29
CA GLY A 223 -21.71 -13.41 4.45
C GLY A 223 -21.88 -11.88 4.49
N ILE A 224 -20.91 -11.17 5.10
CA ILE A 224 -20.93 -9.69 5.23
C ILE A 224 -20.92 -9.01 3.85
N PHE A 225 -20.24 -9.62 2.87
CA PHE A 225 -20.24 -9.20 1.48
C PHE A 225 -21.04 -10.19 0.65
N LYS A 226 -21.87 -9.67 -0.27
CA LYS A 226 -22.59 -10.52 -1.22
C LYS A 226 -21.75 -10.78 -2.47
N TYR A 227 -20.92 -9.81 -2.86
CA TYR A 227 -20.12 -9.83 -4.07
C TYR A 227 -18.79 -9.10 -3.86
N ALA A 228 -17.75 -9.54 -4.58
CA ALA A 228 -16.52 -8.78 -4.73
C ALA A 228 -16.55 -8.02 -6.07
N PRO A 229 -15.93 -6.83 -6.16
CA PRO A 229 -15.86 -6.02 -7.38
C PRO A 229 -15.40 -6.82 -8.59
N PHE A 230 -16.11 -6.67 -9.72
CA PHE A 230 -15.58 -7.13 -11.00
C PHE A 230 -14.24 -6.43 -11.28
N SER A 231 -13.28 -7.19 -11.81
CA SER A 231 -11.93 -6.70 -12.05
C SER A 231 -11.48 -7.07 -13.45
N GLY A 232 -11.44 -6.10 -14.35
CA GLY A 232 -10.95 -6.29 -15.73
C GLY A 232 -9.43 -6.44 -15.84
N THR A 233 -8.68 -6.17 -14.77
CA THR A 233 -7.23 -6.33 -14.74
C THR A 233 -6.78 -7.05 -13.47
N GLU A 234 -5.65 -7.76 -13.54
CA GLU A 234 -5.04 -8.38 -12.36
C GLU A 234 -4.60 -7.34 -11.32
N ARG A 235 -4.13 -6.17 -11.77
CA ARG A 235 -3.77 -5.05 -10.91
C ARG A 235 -4.95 -4.58 -10.05
N HIS A 236 -6.09 -4.30 -10.67
CA HIS A 236 -7.30 -3.93 -9.93
C HIS A 236 -7.74 -5.07 -9.02
N ARG A 237 -7.74 -6.31 -9.53
CA ARG A 237 -8.09 -7.51 -8.76
C ARG A 237 -7.25 -7.61 -7.48
N ASN A 238 -5.95 -7.32 -7.54
CA ASN A 238 -5.02 -7.43 -6.43
C ASN A 238 -4.94 -6.18 -5.54
N SER A 239 -5.54 -5.06 -5.94
CA SER A 239 -5.71 -3.89 -5.08
C SER A 239 -6.52 -4.22 -3.82
N PHE A 240 -6.42 -3.36 -2.79
CA PHE A 240 -6.95 -3.64 -1.45
C PHE A 240 -8.44 -4.03 -1.46
N VAL A 241 -9.35 -3.18 -1.96
CA VAL A 241 -10.81 -3.41 -1.81
C VAL A 241 -11.26 -4.72 -2.47
N PRO A 242 -10.98 -5.00 -3.76
CA PRO A 242 -11.42 -6.25 -4.39
C PRO A 242 -10.75 -7.48 -3.75
N ARG A 243 -9.48 -7.36 -3.34
CA ARG A 243 -8.75 -8.44 -2.67
C ARG A 243 -9.34 -8.76 -1.30
N ALA A 244 -9.57 -7.74 -0.48
CA ALA A 244 -10.09 -7.87 0.87
C ALA A 244 -11.48 -8.49 0.87
N MET A 245 -12.37 -8.01 -0.01
CA MET A 245 -13.71 -8.58 -0.14
C MET A 245 -13.69 -10.05 -0.58
N ARG A 246 -12.82 -10.45 -1.51
CA ARG A 246 -12.69 -11.87 -1.90
C ARG A 246 -12.17 -12.75 -0.76
N GLN A 247 -11.28 -12.20 0.06
CA GLN A 247 -10.69 -12.92 1.19
C GLN A 247 -11.65 -13.02 2.38
N GLY A 248 -12.53 -12.02 2.59
CA GLY A 248 -13.57 -12.03 3.63
C GLY A 248 -14.90 -12.67 3.22
N LEU A 249 -15.00 -13.21 2.00
CA LEU A 249 -16.14 -14.01 1.51
C LEU A 249 -16.06 -15.50 1.93
N HIS A 250 -14.96 -15.90 2.59
CA HIS A 250 -14.67 -17.24 3.07
C HIS A 250 -14.57 -17.24 4.59
#